data_AF-A0A9N7JPA0-F1
#
_entry.id   AF-A0A9N7JPA0-F1
#
_cell.length_a   1.000
_cell.length_b   1.000
_cell.length_c   1.000
_cell.angle_alpha   90.00
_cell.angle_beta   90.00
_cell.angle_gamma   90.00
#
_symmetry.space_group_name_H-M   'P 1'
#
loop_
_entity.id
_entity.type
_entity.pdbx_description
1 polymer ?
#
loop_
_entity_poly.entity_id
_entity_poly.type
_entity_poly.pdbx_seq_one_letter_code
_entity_poly.pdbx_strand_id
1 'polypeptide(L)'
;MRYKFSDKEIKEILDKMVIIVDTREQANTHIIQWLQKKKKPYKTQKLDYGDYSCYLPAGSFKGQQRDVYFTNDIAIERKFCIDEIAMNLKDNKTNINEIKKEIIDLLGKEYLEKVLKTDYNRLKYEFANMNRYGIEFFIFMEDKDFDENIRNKNYRAQYEPTTLYARIKGLEREFSTIIRPIDKSMIGSEIYNTLRYSIRNVLKHKGYIEEIQE
;
A
#
# COMPACT_ATOMS: atom_id res chain seq x y z
N MET A 1 10.89 28.15 4.33
CA MET A 1 12.15 28.05 3.55
C MET A 1 12.23 26.64 2.98
N ARG A 2 12.73 26.43 1.75
CA ARG A 2 12.89 25.07 1.18
C ARG A 2 14.35 24.66 1.11
N TYR A 3 14.68 23.47 1.58
CA TYR A 3 16.01 22.90 1.36
C TYR A 3 16.08 22.33 -0.06
N LYS A 4 17.13 22.72 -0.80
CA LYS A 4 17.51 22.11 -2.07
C LYS A 4 18.78 21.30 -1.85
N PHE A 5 18.79 20.07 -2.32
CA PHE A 5 19.90 19.14 -2.17
C PHE A 5 20.50 18.83 -3.55
N SER A 6 21.81 18.70 -3.61
CA SER A 6 22.50 18.13 -4.77
C SER A 6 22.17 16.65 -4.94
N ASP A 7 22.36 16.09 -6.14
CA ASP A 7 22.14 14.66 -6.36
C ASP A 7 23.02 13.78 -5.45
N LYS A 8 24.20 14.25 -5.06
CA LYS A 8 25.08 13.58 -4.09
C LYS A 8 24.47 13.56 -2.69
N GLU A 9 24.02 14.71 -2.20
CA GLU A 9 23.37 14.82 -0.88
C GLU A 9 22.09 13.99 -0.82
N ILE A 10 21.27 14.03 -1.87
CA ILE A 10 20.05 13.21 -1.95
C ILE A 10 20.39 11.73 -1.80
N LYS A 11 21.44 11.25 -2.47
CA LYS A 11 21.88 9.85 -2.34
C LYS A 11 22.27 9.52 -0.89
N GLU A 12 23.08 10.36 -0.26
CA GLU A 12 23.53 10.18 1.13
C GLU A 12 22.37 10.21 2.13
N ILE A 13 21.38 11.08 1.91
CA ILE A 13 20.14 11.16 2.71
C ILE A 13 19.33 9.88 2.55
N LEU A 14 19.07 9.44 1.33
CA LEU A 14 18.26 8.26 1.05
C LEU A 14 18.91 6.96 1.57
N ASP A 15 20.23 6.92 1.71
CA ASP A 15 20.94 5.78 2.30
C ASP A 15 20.67 5.62 3.80
N LYS A 16 20.22 6.68 4.48
CA LYS A 16 19.80 6.69 5.89
C LYS A 16 18.30 6.46 6.08
N MET A 17 17.53 6.34 5.00
CA MET A 17 16.09 6.09 5.04
C MET A 17 15.76 4.82 5.82
N VAL A 18 14.80 4.92 6.74
CA VAL A 18 14.28 3.82 7.55
C VAL A 18 12.85 3.49 7.11
N ILE A 19 12.60 2.21 6.81
CA ILE A 19 11.27 1.73 6.45
C ILE A 19 10.39 1.63 7.70
N ILE A 20 9.15 2.09 7.61
CA ILE A 20 8.13 1.90 8.63
C ILE A 20 7.22 0.77 8.16
N VAL A 21 7.04 -0.23 9.02
CA VAL A 21 6.11 -1.35 8.83
C VAL A 21 4.94 -1.14 9.79
N ASP A 22 3.70 -1.18 9.28
CA ASP A 22 2.51 -1.06 10.11
C ASP A 22 2.47 -2.19 11.15
N THR A 23 2.01 -1.86 12.35
CA THR A 23 1.88 -2.83 13.47
C THR A 23 0.92 -3.97 13.19
N ARG A 24 -0.06 -3.77 12.29
CA ARG A 24 -1.08 -4.75 11.90
C ARG A 24 -0.61 -5.64 10.75
N GLU A 25 0.50 -5.30 10.09
CA GLU A 25 0.99 -6.03 8.93
C GLU A 25 1.46 -7.44 9.32
N GLN A 26 0.87 -8.45 8.68
CA GLN A 26 1.11 -9.87 8.98
C GLN A 26 1.71 -10.61 7.78
N ALA A 27 2.25 -11.81 8.04
CA ALA A 27 2.81 -12.68 7.01
C ALA A 27 3.84 -11.98 6.09
N ASN A 28 4.64 -11.08 6.65
CA ASN A 28 5.62 -10.24 5.96
C ASN A 28 7.07 -10.72 6.16
N THR A 29 7.27 -11.94 6.67
CA THR A 29 8.60 -12.47 7.05
C THR A 29 9.63 -12.39 5.92
N HIS A 30 9.25 -12.66 4.68
CA HIS A 30 10.15 -12.57 3.51
C HIS A 30 10.56 -11.13 3.21
N ILE A 31 9.71 -10.14 3.48
CA ILE A 31 10.04 -8.71 3.35
C ILE A 31 11.05 -8.32 4.44
N ILE A 32 10.78 -8.69 5.68
CA ILE A 32 11.67 -8.43 6.82
C ILE A 32 13.04 -9.08 6.62
N GLN A 33 13.07 -10.35 6.19
CA GLN A 33 14.31 -11.06 5.88
C GLN A 33 15.09 -10.38 4.75
N TRP A 34 14.41 -9.88 3.71
CA TRP A 34 15.06 -9.13 2.65
C TRP A 34 15.70 -7.84 3.17
N LEU A 35 14.98 -7.07 3.99
CA LEU A 35 15.48 -5.82 4.59
C LEU A 35 16.71 -6.09 5.45
N GLN A 36 16.67 -7.12 6.31
CA GLN A 36 17.80 -7.54 7.14
C GLN A 36 18.99 -7.97 6.29
N LYS A 37 18.78 -8.85 5.30
CA LYS A 37 19.83 -9.35 4.39
C LYS A 37 20.51 -8.21 3.63
N LYS A 38 19.76 -7.19 3.22
CA LYS A 38 20.25 -6.01 2.52
C LYS A 38 20.69 -4.87 3.45
N LYS A 39 20.67 -5.09 4.76
CA LYS A 39 21.02 -4.11 5.81
C LYS A 39 20.26 -2.80 5.64
N LYS A 40 18.98 -2.88 5.27
CA LYS A 40 18.07 -1.74 5.17
C LYS A 40 17.37 -1.57 6.52
N PRO A 41 17.52 -0.41 7.19
CA PRO A 41 16.92 -0.23 8.49
C PRO A 41 15.40 -0.15 8.37
N TYR A 42 14.71 -0.70 9.36
CA TYR A 42 13.26 -0.65 9.46
C TYR A 42 12.83 -0.59 10.93
N LYS A 43 11.61 -0.14 11.17
CA LYS A 43 10.94 -0.20 12.47
C LYS A 43 9.46 -0.53 12.29
N THR A 44 8.83 -1.02 13.35
CA THR A 44 7.39 -1.23 13.40
C THR A 44 6.73 -0.04 14.10
N GLN A 45 5.69 0.53 13.49
CA GLN A 45 4.92 1.66 14.03
C GLN A 45 3.53 1.65 13.41
N LYS A 46 2.49 2.06 14.14
CA LYS A 46 1.16 2.25 13.56
C LYS A 46 1.22 3.35 12.47
N LEU A 47 0.65 3.05 11.31
CA LEU A 47 0.42 3.96 10.20
C LEU A 47 -1.08 4.28 10.10
N ASP A 48 -1.40 5.51 9.72
CA ASP A 48 -2.77 5.90 9.43
C ASP A 48 -3.23 5.35 8.07
N TYR A 49 -2.29 5.21 7.13
CA TYR A 49 -2.53 4.70 5.77
C TYR A 49 -1.44 3.72 5.34
N GLY A 50 -1.84 2.66 4.64
CA GLY A 50 -0.96 1.64 4.08
C GLY A 50 -0.28 0.75 5.13
N ASP A 51 0.41 -0.28 4.62
CA ASP A 51 1.19 -1.23 5.42
C ASP A 51 2.66 -0.82 5.54
N TYR A 52 3.15 -0.03 4.58
CA TYR A 52 4.53 0.44 4.56
C TYR A 52 4.63 1.91 4.21
N SER A 53 5.51 2.60 4.91
CA SER A 53 5.99 3.94 4.58
C SER A 53 7.43 4.09 5.06
N CYS A 54 7.92 5.31 5.31
CA CYS A 54 9.30 5.55 5.71
C CYS A 54 9.50 6.89 6.41
N TYR A 55 10.68 7.04 7.02
CA TYR A 55 11.14 8.29 7.57
C TYR A 55 12.66 8.44 7.41
N LEU A 56 13.14 9.68 7.53
CA LEU A 56 14.54 10.00 7.66
C LEU A 56 14.85 10.31 9.12
N PRO A 57 15.78 9.59 9.77
CA PRO A 57 16.15 9.86 11.16
C PRO A 57 16.78 11.25 11.29
N ALA A 58 16.67 11.85 12.48
CA ALA A 58 17.36 13.10 12.81
C ALA A 58 18.86 13.03 12.46
N GLY A 59 19.41 14.12 11.91
CA GLY A 59 20.79 14.15 11.41
C GLY A 59 21.02 13.45 10.06
N SER A 60 19.97 13.14 9.29
CA SER A 60 20.12 12.64 7.92
C SER A 60 20.75 13.68 7.00
N PHE A 61 20.46 14.97 7.20
CA PHE A 61 21.11 16.10 6.54
C PHE A 61 21.46 17.23 7.53
N LYS A 62 22.34 18.13 7.10
CA LYS A 62 22.83 19.24 7.92
C LYS A 62 21.67 20.15 8.36
N GLY A 63 21.56 20.37 9.67
CA GLY A 63 20.53 21.23 10.26
C GLY A 63 19.23 20.51 10.63
N GLN A 64 19.06 19.24 10.27
CA GLN A 64 17.89 18.46 10.66
C GLN A 64 17.94 18.09 12.16
N GLN A 65 17.00 18.60 12.95
CA GLN A 65 16.96 18.35 14.40
C GLN A 65 16.02 17.21 14.81
N ARG A 66 15.06 16.84 13.95
CA ARG A 66 14.02 15.84 14.24
C ARG A 66 13.91 14.82 13.11
N ASP A 67 13.30 13.68 13.41
CA ASP A 67 12.89 12.71 12.40
C ASP A 67 11.91 13.35 11.42
N VAL A 68 12.07 13.05 10.13
CA VAL A 68 11.19 13.53 9.07
C VAL A 68 10.40 12.34 8.52
N TYR A 69 9.11 12.31 8.79
CA TYR A 69 8.20 11.25 8.37
C TYR A 69 7.59 11.56 7.01
N PHE A 70 7.48 10.52 6.17
CA PHE A 70 6.83 10.60 4.85
C PHE A 70 5.50 9.82 4.83
N THR A 71 4.91 9.60 6.01
CA THR A 71 3.65 8.83 6.18
C THR A 71 2.44 9.51 5.56
N ASN A 72 2.53 10.83 5.31
CA ASN A 72 1.53 11.62 4.60
C ASN A 72 1.98 12.01 3.18
N ASP A 73 3.10 11.46 2.71
CA ASP A 73 3.60 11.68 1.35
C ASP A 73 3.47 10.41 0.50
N ILE A 74 3.79 9.26 1.09
CA ILE A 74 3.84 7.97 0.40
C ILE A 74 3.37 6.82 1.31
N ALA A 75 2.46 6.01 0.78
CA ALA A 75 2.00 4.76 1.40
C ALA A 75 2.07 3.59 0.41
N ILE A 76 2.36 2.39 0.92
CA ILE A 76 2.25 1.14 0.15
C ILE A 76 1.29 0.23 0.90
N GLU A 77 0.22 -0.15 0.21
CA GLU A 77 -0.73 -1.19 0.63
C GLU A 77 -0.26 -2.52 0.04
N ARG A 78 -0.17 -3.57 0.85
CA ARG A 78 0.18 -4.92 0.40
C ARG A 78 -1.08 -5.78 0.35
N LYS A 79 -1.15 -6.61 -0.68
CA LYS A 79 -2.20 -7.62 -0.88
C LYS A 79 -1.56 -8.96 -1.20
N PHE A 80 -2.00 -10.01 -0.52
CA PHE A 80 -1.35 -11.33 -0.62
C PHE A 80 -1.65 -12.03 -1.95
N CYS A 81 -2.78 -11.76 -2.59
CA CYS A 81 -3.09 -12.24 -3.95
C CYS A 81 -4.30 -11.51 -4.54
N ILE A 82 -4.71 -11.93 -5.75
CA ILE A 82 -5.90 -11.47 -6.47
C ILE A 82 -7.17 -11.59 -5.61
N ASP A 83 -7.33 -12.70 -4.87
CA ASP A 83 -8.54 -12.94 -4.08
C ASP A 83 -8.75 -11.90 -2.98
N GLU A 84 -7.68 -11.36 -2.39
CA GLU A 84 -7.83 -10.31 -1.36
C GLU A 84 -8.43 -9.03 -1.95
N ILE A 85 -7.92 -8.59 -3.11
CA ILE A 85 -8.49 -7.44 -3.82
C ILE A 85 -9.91 -7.74 -4.29
N ALA A 86 -10.15 -8.94 -4.83
CA ALA A 86 -11.47 -9.34 -5.30
C ALA A 86 -12.50 -9.36 -4.15
N MET A 87 -12.11 -9.82 -2.96
CA MET A 87 -12.95 -9.79 -1.76
C MET A 87 -13.25 -8.36 -1.32
N ASN A 88 -12.25 -7.48 -1.27
CA ASN A 88 -12.45 -6.08 -0.93
C ASN A 88 -13.30 -5.33 -1.97
N LEU A 89 -13.26 -5.77 -3.24
CA LEU A 89 -14.03 -5.23 -4.36
C LEU A 89 -15.47 -5.73 -4.43
N LYS A 90 -15.86 -6.66 -3.55
CA LYS A 90 -17.17 -7.29 -3.52
C LYS A 90 -18.24 -6.29 -3.09
N ASP A 91 -18.64 -5.47 -4.06
CA ASP A 91 -19.76 -4.54 -3.94
C ASP A 91 -21.07 -5.33 -3.98
N ASN A 92 -22.01 -5.03 -3.09
CA ASN A 92 -23.26 -5.78 -2.93
C ASN A 92 -24.28 -5.47 -4.05
N LYS A 93 -23.94 -5.84 -5.28
CA LYS A 93 -24.86 -6.64 -6.12
C LYS A 93 -24.62 -8.14 -5.97
N THR A 94 -23.82 -8.58 -5.01
CA THR A 94 -23.75 -9.98 -4.59
C THR A 94 -25.15 -10.46 -4.25
N ASN A 95 -25.68 -11.38 -5.04
CA ASN A 95 -26.91 -12.08 -4.71
C ASN A 95 -26.60 -12.91 -3.47
N ILE A 96 -27.29 -12.69 -2.35
CA ILE A 96 -27.09 -13.45 -1.10
C ILE A 96 -27.17 -14.97 -1.32
N ASN A 97 -27.84 -15.37 -2.41
CA ASN A 97 -27.90 -16.74 -2.91
C ASN A 97 -26.54 -17.36 -3.29
N GLU A 98 -25.47 -16.58 -3.41
CA GLU A 98 -24.10 -17.05 -3.72
C GLU A 98 -23.26 -17.34 -2.46
N ILE A 99 -23.75 -16.95 -1.28
CA ILE A 99 -23.14 -17.30 0.00
C ILE A 99 -23.64 -18.69 0.40
N LYS A 100 -22.73 -19.56 0.86
CA LYS A 100 -23.12 -20.89 1.36
C LYS A 100 -24.19 -20.74 2.44
N LYS A 101 -25.27 -21.51 2.33
CA LYS A 101 -26.42 -21.44 3.23
C LYS A 101 -26.04 -21.53 4.71
N GLU A 102 -25.05 -22.39 5.02
CA GLU A 102 -24.47 -22.54 6.37
C GLU A 102 -23.92 -21.23 6.97
N ILE A 103 -23.33 -20.36 6.16
CA ILE A 103 -22.78 -19.07 6.61
C ILE A 103 -23.90 -18.05 6.86
N ILE A 104 -24.95 -18.08 6.02
CA ILE A 104 -26.13 -17.22 6.16
C ILE A 104 -26.88 -17.58 7.45
N ASP A 105 -27.05 -18.87 7.70
CA ASP A 105 -27.73 -19.40 8.88
C ASP A 105 -26.95 -19.09 10.17
N LEU A 106 -25.61 -19.07 10.10
CA LEU A 106 -24.74 -18.78 11.25
C LEU A 106 -24.69 -17.28 11.62
N LEU A 107 -24.60 -16.40 10.63
CA LEU A 107 -24.26 -14.98 10.85
C LEU A 107 -25.45 -14.03 10.62
N GLY A 108 -26.52 -14.50 9.99
CA GLY A 108 -27.70 -13.69 9.69
C GLY A 108 -27.52 -12.78 8.48
N LYS A 109 -28.58 -12.70 7.66
CA LYS A 109 -28.59 -11.98 6.38
C LYS A 109 -28.31 -10.47 6.53
N GLU A 110 -28.96 -9.81 7.48
CA GLU A 110 -28.81 -8.36 7.71
C GLU A 110 -27.40 -7.98 8.18
N TYR A 111 -26.80 -8.79 9.06
CA TYR A 111 -25.43 -8.57 9.54
C TYR A 111 -24.42 -8.75 8.42
N LEU A 112 -24.56 -9.82 7.61
CA LEU A 112 -23.71 -10.06 6.45
C LEU A 112 -23.82 -8.93 5.40
N GLU A 113 -25.02 -8.43 5.12
CA GLU A 113 -25.23 -7.28 4.22
C GLU A 113 -24.53 -6.00 4.71
N LYS A 114 -24.53 -5.77 6.03
CA LYS A 114 -23.86 -4.64 6.67
C LYS A 114 -22.34 -4.77 6.61
N VAL A 115 -21.79 -5.93 6.99
CA VAL A 115 -20.34 -6.19 7.01
C VAL A 115 -19.73 -6.11 5.61
N LEU A 116 -20.34 -6.75 4.60
CA LEU A 116 -19.82 -6.76 3.23
C LEU A 116 -19.84 -5.37 2.55
N LYS A 117 -20.87 -4.56 2.81
CA LYS A 117 -20.88 -3.15 2.38
C LYS A 117 -19.80 -2.34 3.11
N THR A 118 -19.40 -2.75 4.31
CA THR A 118 -18.42 -2.00 5.11
C THR A 118 -17.02 -2.14 4.55
N ASP A 119 -16.61 -3.32 4.07
CA ASP A 119 -15.23 -3.55 3.58
C ASP A 119 -14.92 -2.83 2.26
N TYR A 120 -15.83 -2.88 1.26
CA TYR A 120 -15.66 -2.12 0.01
C TYR A 120 -15.67 -0.60 0.25
N ASN A 121 -16.60 -0.13 1.09
CA ASN A 121 -16.67 1.29 1.44
C ASN A 121 -15.46 1.72 2.26
N ARG A 122 -14.92 0.85 3.11
CA ARG A 122 -13.70 1.11 3.88
C ARG A 122 -12.50 1.26 2.96
N LEU A 123 -12.30 0.33 2.02
CA LEU A 123 -11.23 0.42 1.03
C LEU A 123 -11.32 1.73 0.24
N LYS A 124 -12.52 2.04 -0.28
CA LYS A 124 -12.75 3.29 -1.02
C LYS A 124 -12.53 4.53 -0.16
N TYR A 125 -12.94 4.50 1.11
CA TYR A 125 -12.75 5.59 2.04
C TYR A 125 -11.27 5.83 2.35
N GLU A 126 -10.50 4.77 2.59
CA GLU A 126 -9.05 4.84 2.80
C GLU A 126 -8.35 5.43 1.56
N PHE A 127 -8.69 4.94 0.36
CA PHE A 127 -8.11 5.44 -0.90
C PHE A 127 -8.52 6.88 -1.22
N ALA A 128 -9.79 7.23 -0.99
CA ALA A 128 -10.29 8.59 -1.18
C ALA A 128 -9.59 9.58 -0.23
N ASN A 129 -9.32 9.18 1.01
CA ASN A 129 -8.59 10.01 1.96
C ASN A 129 -7.14 10.22 1.54
N MET A 130 -6.44 9.15 1.12
CA MET A 130 -5.08 9.29 0.58
C MET A 130 -5.03 10.30 -0.57
N ASN A 131 -5.97 10.20 -1.53
CA ASN A 131 -6.08 11.19 -2.61
C ASN A 131 -6.40 12.59 -2.14
N ARG A 132 -7.34 12.73 -1.20
CA ARG A 132 -7.75 14.03 -0.64
C ARG A 132 -6.58 14.74 0.02
N TYR A 133 -5.73 14.01 0.73
CA TYR A 133 -4.54 14.54 1.39
C TYR A 133 -3.31 14.58 0.47
N GLY A 134 -3.44 14.17 -0.80
CA GLY A 134 -2.34 14.18 -1.77
C GLY A 134 -1.24 13.16 -1.46
N ILE A 135 -1.55 12.11 -0.70
CA ILE A 135 -0.65 11.00 -0.38
C ILE A 135 -0.52 10.14 -1.64
N GLU A 136 0.69 10.02 -2.18
CA GLU A 136 0.98 9.06 -3.23
C GLU A 136 0.84 7.65 -2.65
N PHE A 137 0.18 6.73 -3.34
CA PHE A 137 0.11 5.37 -2.85
C PHE A 137 0.08 4.32 -3.94
N PHE A 138 0.61 3.15 -3.59
CA PHE A 138 0.71 1.99 -4.46
C PHE A 138 0.09 0.78 -3.77
N ILE A 139 -0.51 -0.10 -4.57
CA ILE A 139 -1.06 -1.37 -4.08
C ILE A 139 -0.20 -2.49 -4.67
N PHE A 140 0.54 -3.19 -3.82
CA PHE A 140 1.43 -4.28 -4.21
C PHE A 140 0.76 -5.61 -3.98
N MET A 141 0.62 -6.40 -5.04
CA MET A 141 0.00 -7.72 -4.99
C MET A 141 1.05 -8.81 -5.14
N GLU A 142 1.09 -9.78 -4.22
CA GLU A 142 2.01 -10.93 -4.30
C GLU A 142 1.53 -12.01 -5.27
N ASP A 143 1.46 -11.66 -6.55
CA ASP A 143 1.11 -12.59 -7.61
C ASP A 143 2.04 -12.41 -8.82
N LYS A 144 2.98 -13.35 -8.99
CA LYS A 144 3.94 -13.35 -10.10
C LYS A 144 3.28 -13.66 -11.45
N ASP A 145 2.20 -14.44 -11.43
CA ASP A 145 1.51 -14.93 -12.63
C ASP A 145 0.17 -14.18 -12.80
N PHE A 146 0.04 -12.99 -12.21
CA PHE A 146 -1.20 -12.23 -12.14
C PHE A 146 -1.95 -12.14 -13.46
N ASP A 147 -1.24 -11.82 -14.54
CA ASP A 147 -1.86 -11.66 -15.85
C ASP A 147 -2.46 -12.97 -16.37
N GLU A 148 -1.79 -14.10 -16.15
CA GLU A 148 -2.32 -15.41 -16.50
C GLU A 148 -3.49 -15.76 -15.57
N ASN A 149 -3.31 -15.57 -14.27
CA ASN A 149 -4.28 -15.95 -13.26
C ASN A 149 -5.61 -15.20 -13.41
N ILE A 150 -5.55 -13.89 -13.65
CA ILE A 150 -6.77 -13.08 -13.80
C ILE A 150 -7.53 -13.39 -15.08
N ARG A 151 -6.86 -13.78 -16.17
CA ARG A 151 -7.50 -14.09 -17.46
C ARG A 151 -8.09 -15.50 -17.48
N ASN A 152 -7.42 -16.45 -16.85
CA ASN A 152 -7.80 -17.86 -16.86
C ASN A 152 -8.67 -18.28 -15.67
N LYS A 153 -9.11 -17.32 -14.83
CA LYS A 153 -9.92 -17.57 -13.63
C LYS A 153 -9.19 -18.44 -12.59
N ASN A 154 -7.87 -18.31 -12.47
CA ASN A 154 -7.07 -19.00 -11.46
C ASN A 154 -7.10 -18.25 -10.11
N TYR A 155 -8.31 -18.00 -9.60
CA TYR A 155 -8.56 -17.36 -8.32
C TYR A 155 -9.88 -17.90 -7.74
N ARG A 156 -10.09 -17.78 -6.43
CA ARG A 156 -11.26 -18.35 -5.74
C ARG A 156 -12.51 -17.49 -5.84
N ALA A 157 -12.37 -16.19 -6.00
CA ALA A 157 -13.46 -15.24 -6.08
C ALA A 157 -14.43 -15.58 -7.23
N GLN A 158 -15.73 -15.34 -7.02
CA GLN A 158 -16.79 -15.69 -7.98
C GLN A 158 -16.85 -14.76 -9.20
N TYR A 159 -15.98 -13.77 -9.31
CA TYR A 159 -15.96 -12.85 -10.43
C TYR A 159 -15.60 -13.54 -11.74
N GLU A 160 -16.29 -13.18 -12.82
CA GLU A 160 -15.80 -13.47 -14.16
C GLU A 160 -14.51 -12.68 -14.45
N PRO A 161 -13.52 -13.29 -15.13
CA PRO A 161 -12.21 -12.69 -15.44
C PRO A 161 -12.27 -11.24 -15.92
N THR A 162 -13.13 -10.99 -16.92
CA THR A 162 -13.30 -9.66 -17.54
C THR A 162 -13.85 -8.63 -16.55
N THR A 163 -14.73 -9.05 -15.65
CA THR A 163 -15.35 -8.18 -14.64
C THR A 163 -14.35 -7.82 -13.55
N LEU A 164 -13.60 -8.79 -13.03
CA LEU A 164 -12.58 -8.53 -12.01
C LEU A 164 -11.48 -7.61 -12.55
N TYR A 165 -11.00 -7.91 -13.77
CA TYR A 165 -9.99 -7.08 -14.43
C TYR A 165 -10.48 -5.64 -14.63
N ALA A 166 -11.71 -5.46 -15.12
CA ALA A 166 -12.30 -4.14 -15.30
C ALA A 166 -12.42 -3.37 -13.97
N ARG A 167 -12.81 -4.05 -12.88
CA ARG A 167 -12.88 -3.42 -11.53
C ARG A 167 -11.51 -3.00 -11.00
N ILE A 168 -10.49 -3.85 -11.16
CA ILE A 168 -9.11 -3.52 -10.77
C ILE A 168 -8.62 -2.29 -11.56
N LYS A 169 -8.82 -2.27 -12.88
CA LYS A 169 -8.49 -1.10 -13.70
C LYS A 169 -9.32 0.13 -13.34
N GLY A 170 -10.58 -0.05 -12.96
CA GLY A 170 -11.42 1.01 -12.41
C GLY A 170 -10.82 1.66 -11.18
N LEU A 171 -10.34 0.87 -10.20
CA LEU A 171 -9.70 1.39 -8.99
C LEU A 171 -8.45 2.23 -9.30
N GLU A 172 -7.58 1.74 -10.19
CA GLU A 172 -6.37 2.49 -10.57
C GLU A 172 -6.71 3.88 -11.10
N ARG A 173 -7.77 3.99 -11.91
CA ARG A 173 -8.21 5.26 -12.50
C ARG A 173 -8.99 6.13 -11.52
N GLU A 174 -9.92 5.55 -10.78
CA GLU A 174 -10.75 6.26 -9.80
C GLU A 174 -9.88 6.88 -8.70
N PHE A 175 -8.87 6.14 -8.24
CA PHE A 175 -8.04 6.55 -7.12
C PHE A 175 -6.63 6.98 -7.50
N SER A 176 -6.31 7.17 -8.79
CA SER A 176 -4.98 7.63 -9.22
C SER A 176 -3.82 6.85 -8.59
N THR A 177 -3.99 5.52 -8.53
CA THR A 177 -3.03 4.58 -7.94
C THR A 177 -2.60 3.54 -8.96
N ILE A 178 -1.59 2.75 -8.62
CA ILE A 178 -1.11 1.63 -9.42
C ILE A 178 -1.25 0.35 -8.59
N ILE A 179 -1.91 -0.64 -9.16
CA ILE A 179 -1.95 -2.01 -8.63
C ILE A 179 -0.86 -2.79 -9.34
N ARG A 180 0.22 -3.10 -8.62
CA ARG A 180 1.41 -3.73 -9.16
C ARG A 180 1.55 -5.16 -8.65
N PRO A 181 1.38 -6.17 -9.51
CA PRO A 181 1.72 -7.55 -9.18
C PRO A 181 3.23 -7.74 -9.12
N ILE A 182 3.70 -8.47 -8.12
CA ILE A 182 5.11 -8.66 -7.81
C ILE A 182 5.32 -10.09 -7.30
N ASP A 183 6.41 -10.72 -7.75
CA ASP A 183 6.86 -11.98 -7.16
C ASP A 183 7.19 -11.79 -5.67
N LYS A 184 6.69 -12.69 -4.82
CA LYS A 184 6.93 -12.68 -3.38
C LYS A 184 8.41 -12.58 -3.00
N SER A 185 9.31 -13.15 -3.79
CA SER A 185 10.77 -13.05 -3.57
C SER A 185 11.34 -11.66 -3.83
N MET A 186 10.65 -10.82 -4.60
CA MET A 186 11.10 -9.50 -5.05
C MET A 186 10.43 -8.34 -4.31
N ILE A 187 9.27 -8.56 -3.68
CA ILE A 187 8.45 -7.50 -3.09
C ILE A 187 9.18 -6.67 -2.02
N GLY A 188 10.06 -7.28 -1.21
CA GLY A 188 10.87 -6.52 -0.25
C GLY A 188 11.77 -5.48 -0.91
N SER A 189 12.35 -5.82 -2.07
CA SER A 189 13.13 -4.87 -2.87
C SER A 189 12.26 -3.79 -3.49
N GLU A 190 11.07 -4.17 -3.96
CA GLU A 190 10.17 -3.24 -4.62
C GLU A 190 9.61 -2.19 -3.65
N ILE A 191 9.26 -2.60 -2.43
CA ILE A 191 8.84 -1.70 -1.33
C ILE A 191 9.95 -0.66 -1.07
N TYR A 192 11.18 -1.12 -0.84
CA TYR A 192 12.30 -0.23 -0.56
C TYR A 192 12.56 0.76 -1.71
N ASN A 193 12.58 0.28 -2.95
CA ASN A 193 12.88 1.12 -4.11
C ASN A 193 11.77 2.14 -4.37
N THR A 194 10.51 1.73 -4.25
CA THR A 194 9.36 2.62 -4.45
C THR A 194 9.37 3.77 -3.44
N LEU A 195 9.54 3.46 -2.15
CA LEU A 195 9.66 4.49 -1.12
C LEU A 195 10.88 5.40 -1.36
N ARG A 196 12.05 4.81 -1.66
CA ARG A 196 13.29 5.54 -1.92
C ARG A 196 13.15 6.53 -3.08
N TYR A 197 12.56 6.11 -4.20
CA TYR A 197 12.43 6.97 -5.38
C TYR A 197 11.29 7.99 -5.25
N SER A 198 10.25 7.68 -4.47
CA SER A 198 9.21 8.65 -4.10
C SER A 198 9.81 9.79 -3.28
N ILE A 199 10.58 9.48 -2.23
CA ILE A 199 11.29 10.51 -1.44
C ILE A 199 12.31 11.26 -2.31
N ARG A 200 13.04 10.56 -3.18
CA ARG A 200 13.97 11.21 -4.11
C ARG A 200 13.26 12.29 -4.93
N ASN A 201 12.07 11.99 -5.43
CA ASN A 201 11.26 12.92 -6.21
C ASN A 201 10.85 14.14 -5.37
N VAL A 202 10.41 13.92 -4.13
CA VAL A 202 10.10 14.99 -3.17
C VAL A 202 11.32 15.89 -2.94
N LEU A 203 12.47 15.32 -2.58
CA LEU A 203 13.69 16.07 -2.27
C LEU A 203 14.25 16.81 -3.49
N LYS A 204 14.16 16.23 -4.69
CA LYS A 204 14.71 16.81 -5.91
C LYS A 204 13.84 17.90 -6.51
N HIS A 205 12.52 17.72 -6.52
CA HIS A 205 11.61 18.57 -7.30
C HIS A 205 10.73 19.47 -6.44
N LYS A 206 10.22 18.96 -5.30
CA LYS A 206 9.40 19.77 -4.39
C LYS A 206 10.27 20.61 -3.44
N GLY A 207 11.42 20.05 -3.05
CA GLY A 207 12.27 20.55 -1.97
C GLY A 207 11.67 20.19 -0.61
N TYR A 208 12.49 20.14 0.44
CA TYR A 208 11.99 19.85 1.79
C TYR A 208 11.52 21.14 2.47
N ILE A 209 10.30 21.12 3.02
CA ILE A 209 9.72 22.20 3.82
C ILE A 209 9.69 21.72 5.27
N GLU A 210 10.30 22.47 6.17
CA GLU A 210 10.08 22.27 7.60
C GLU A 210 8.79 23.03 7.97
N GLU A 211 7.71 22.29 8.20
CA GLU A 211 6.48 22.87 8.74
C GLU A 211 6.68 23.10 10.24
N ILE A 212 6.70 24.37 10.64
CA ILE A 212 6.68 24.74 12.05
C ILE A 212 5.23 24.53 12.48
N GLN A 213 4.97 23.49 13.27
CA GLN A 213 3.71 23.39 14.01
C GLN A 213 3.71 24.51 15.06
N GLU A 214 2.86 25.51 14.86
CA GLU A 214 2.49 26.51 15.88
C GLU A 214 1.74 25.86 17.05
#